data_AF-A0A0V1NWH8-F1
#
_entry.id   AF-A0A0V1NWH8-F1
#
_cell.length_a   1.000
_cell.length_b   1.000
_cell.length_c   1.000
_cell.angle_alpha   90.00
_cell.angle_beta   90.00
_cell.angle_gamma   90.00
#
_symmetry.space_group_name_H-M   'P 1'
#
loop_
_entity.id
_entity.type
_entity.pdbx_description
1 polymer ?
#
loop_
_entity_poly.entity_id
_entity_poly.type
_entity_poly.pdbx_seq_one_letter_code
_entity_poly.pdbx_strand_id
1 'polypeptide(L)'
;MLAALFLFVALFQVLPSACLYRSIDYYTNSLQNSLFALPNGIGRFEKPLYNDRNPCEAVAMIGAWQLAWLEDSNVQTLQRRNIEEVLRDTVVDALQSSFKPSEFSKCEMMLKLFVDRNVNRM
;
A
#
# COMPACT_ATOMS: atom_id res chain seq x y z
N MET A 1 8.04 43.98 -14.44
CA MET A 1 7.29 42.84 -15.06
C MET A 1 8.02 41.49 -14.99
N LEU A 2 9.31 41.42 -14.62
CA LEU A 2 10.06 40.13 -14.53
C LEU A 2 9.91 39.37 -13.20
N ALA A 3 9.57 40.04 -12.09
CA ALA A 3 9.48 39.39 -10.77
C ALA A 3 8.30 38.41 -10.62
N ALA A 4 7.22 38.60 -11.38
CA ALA A 4 6.04 37.73 -11.33
C ALA A 4 6.25 36.38 -12.04
N LEU A 5 7.15 36.33 -13.03
CA LEU A 5 7.45 35.11 -13.79
C LEU A 5 8.27 34.10 -12.97
N PHE A 6 9.19 34.57 -12.12
CA PHE A 6 9.97 33.68 -11.24
C PHE A 6 9.12 33.04 -10.14
N LEU A 7 8.12 33.76 -9.63
CA LEU A 7 7.20 33.24 -8.62
C LEU A 7 6.27 32.14 -9.19
N PHE A 8 5.88 32.26 -10.45
CA PHE A 8 5.03 31.27 -11.11
C PHE A 8 5.76 29.95 -11.39
N VAL A 9 7.04 30.01 -11.78
CA VAL A 9 7.88 28.81 -12.00
C VAL A 9 8.19 28.12 -10.66
N ALA A 10 8.47 28.88 -9.60
CA ALA A 10 8.71 28.30 -8.28
C ALA A 10 7.46 27.60 -7.70
N LEU A 11 6.26 28.15 -7.92
CA LEU A 11 5.01 27.51 -7.48
C LEU A 11 4.67 26.26 -8.31
N PHE A 12 4.86 26.29 -9.63
CA PHE A 12 4.55 25.14 -10.50
C PHE A 12 5.57 23.99 -10.43
N GLN A 13 6.78 24.22 -9.91
CA GLN A 13 7.77 23.14 -9.72
C GLN A 13 7.74 22.51 -8.33
N VAL A 14 7.06 23.13 -7.36
CA VAL A 14 6.93 22.61 -5.99
C VAL A 14 5.61 21.85 -5.78
N LEU A 15 4.56 22.19 -6.55
CA LEU A 15 3.24 21.55 -6.44
C LEU A 15 3.11 20.13 -7.02
N PRO A 16 3.78 19.71 -8.12
CA PRO A 16 3.65 18.33 -8.57
C PRO A 16 4.35 17.39 -7.61
N SER A 17 5.43 17.85 -6.97
CA SER A 17 6.24 17.07 -6.03
C SER A 17 5.45 16.68 -4.79
N ALA A 18 4.57 17.53 -4.25
CA ALA A 18 3.78 17.15 -3.07
C ALA A 18 2.68 16.11 -3.36
N CYS A 19 2.21 15.99 -4.62
CA CYS A 19 1.24 14.96 -5.03
C CYS A 19 1.88 13.71 -5.65
N LEU A 20 3.09 13.82 -6.21
CA LEU A 20 3.86 12.70 -6.79
C LEU A 20 4.81 12.05 -5.78
N TYR A 21 5.06 12.66 -4.62
CA TYR A 21 5.88 12.09 -3.54
C TYR A 21 5.02 11.43 -2.46
N ARG A 22 4.00 10.68 -2.88
CA ARG A 22 3.45 9.58 -2.07
C ARG A 22 4.51 8.47 -2.11
N SER A 23 5.62 8.71 -1.41
CA SER A 23 6.85 7.92 -1.49
C SER A 23 6.60 6.48 -1.04
N ILE A 24 7.47 5.58 -1.49
CA ILE A 24 7.52 4.18 -1.03
C ILE A 24 7.45 4.13 0.50
N ASP A 25 8.14 5.03 1.19
CA ASP A 25 8.15 5.13 2.65
C ASP A 25 6.77 5.46 3.22
N TYR A 26 6.00 6.33 2.59
CA TYR A 26 4.66 6.66 3.07
C TYR A 26 3.76 5.42 3.05
N TYR A 27 3.74 4.69 1.95
CA TYR A 27 2.89 3.51 1.82
C TYR A 27 3.37 2.33 2.63
N THR A 28 4.68 2.08 2.65
CA THR A 28 5.27 0.98 3.43
C THR A 28 5.00 1.22 4.92
N ASN A 29 5.20 2.44 5.42
CA ASN A 29 4.92 2.77 6.82
C ASN A 29 3.42 2.79 7.14
N SER A 30 2.58 3.35 6.25
CA SER A 30 1.13 3.39 6.47
C SER A 30 0.52 1.99 6.44
N LEU A 31 0.95 1.15 5.50
CA LEU A 31 0.56 -0.25 5.42
C LEU A 31 1.04 -0.99 6.67
N GLN A 32 2.32 -0.90 7.03
CA GLN A 32 2.87 -1.50 8.24
C GLN A 32 2.02 -1.11 9.46
N ASN A 33 1.85 0.18 9.73
CA ASN A 33 1.06 0.66 10.87
C ASN A 33 -0.37 0.11 10.86
N SER A 34 -1.01 0.05 9.68
CA SER A 34 -2.35 -0.49 9.53
C SER A 34 -2.41 -1.99 9.83
N LEU A 35 -1.44 -2.78 9.38
CA LEU A 35 -1.37 -4.22 9.68
C LEU A 35 -1.02 -4.50 11.15
N PHE A 36 -0.32 -3.58 11.83
CA PHE A 36 -0.03 -3.65 13.27
C PHE A 36 -1.21 -3.21 14.14
N ALA A 37 -2.05 -2.28 13.65
CA ALA A 37 -3.25 -1.81 14.34
C ALA A 37 -4.38 -2.86 14.43
N LEU A 38 -4.29 -3.94 13.65
CA LEU A 38 -5.24 -5.05 13.72
C LEU A 38 -4.95 -5.90 14.96
N PRO A 39 -5.84 -5.94 15.97
CA PRO A 39 -5.59 -6.57 17.26
C PRO A 39 -5.38 -8.07 17.13
N ASN A 40 -6.08 -8.70 16.19
CA ASN A 40 -5.90 -10.11 15.92
C ASN A 40 -4.77 -10.34 14.91
N GLY A 41 -4.25 -9.34 14.20
CA GLY A 41 -3.41 -9.50 12.99
C GLY A 41 -4.24 -9.55 11.70
N ILE A 42 -3.62 -9.94 10.59
CA ILE A 42 -4.24 -10.00 9.25
C ILE A 42 -4.90 -11.36 9.00
N GLY A 43 -5.82 -11.48 8.06
CA GLY A 43 -6.35 -12.78 7.67
C GLY A 43 -5.27 -13.68 7.03
N ARG A 44 -5.44 -14.99 7.16
CA ARG A 44 -4.47 -15.98 6.65
C ARG A 44 -4.60 -16.23 5.15
N PHE A 45 -3.50 -16.19 4.45
CA PHE A 45 -3.43 -16.50 3.01
C PHE A 45 -2.34 -17.54 2.71
N GLU A 46 -2.52 -18.29 1.62
CA GLU A 46 -1.61 -19.38 1.23
C GLU A 46 -0.51 -18.93 0.27
N LYS A 47 0.60 -19.69 0.23
CA LYS A 47 1.76 -19.41 -0.64
C LYS A 47 1.46 -19.32 -2.15
N PRO A 48 0.54 -20.11 -2.72
CA PRO A 48 0.17 -19.99 -4.13
C PRO A 48 -0.35 -18.60 -4.51
N LEU A 49 -0.86 -17.82 -3.54
CA LEU A 49 -1.35 -16.47 -3.81
C LEU A 49 -0.23 -15.48 -4.17
N TYR A 50 1.05 -15.81 -3.97
CA TYR A 50 2.14 -14.88 -4.30
C TYR A 50 3.31 -15.47 -5.09
N ASN A 51 3.47 -16.79 -5.15
CA ASN A 51 4.62 -17.40 -5.85
C ASN A 51 4.50 -17.39 -7.40
N ASP A 52 3.28 -17.46 -7.94
CA ASP A 52 3.05 -17.60 -9.38
C ASP A 52 2.83 -16.26 -10.10
N ARG A 53 3.13 -15.14 -9.42
CA ARG A 53 2.78 -13.78 -9.86
C ARG A 53 3.97 -12.85 -9.75
N ASN A 54 3.93 -11.76 -10.51
CA ASN A 54 4.86 -10.66 -10.22
C ASN A 54 4.52 -10.03 -8.85
N PRO A 55 5.49 -9.37 -8.18
CA PRO A 55 5.30 -8.88 -6.81
C PRO A 55 4.11 -7.93 -6.65
N CYS A 56 3.83 -7.09 -7.64
CA CYS A 56 2.74 -6.13 -7.59
C CYS A 56 1.37 -6.80 -7.72
N GLU A 57 1.23 -7.78 -8.62
CA GLU A 57 0.02 -8.60 -8.70
C GLU A 57 -0.23 -9.39 -7.42
N ALA A 58 0.82 -9.93 -6.80
CA ALA A 58 0.72 -10.62 -5.52
C ALA A 58 0.23 -9.67 -4.41
N VAL A 59 0.79 -8.46 -4.31
CA VAL A 59 0.33 -7.43 -3.36
C VAL A 59 -1.12 -7.05 -3.59
N ALA A 60 -1.52 -6.81 -4.85
CA ALA A 60 -2.90 -6.47 -5.18
C ALA A 60 -3.87 -7.59 -4.77
N MET A 61 -3.52 -8.85 -5.05
CA MET A 61 -4.39 -9.98 -4.72
C MET A 61 -4.47 -10.21 -3.19
N ILE A 62 -3.34 -10.17 -2.49
CA ILE A 62 -3.33 -10.29 -1.02
C ILE A 62 -4.09 -9.12 -0.39
N GLY A 63 -3.87 -7.89 -0.84
CA GLY A 63 -4.58 -6.70 -0.34
C GLY A 63 -6.09 -6.80 -0.52
N ALA A 64 -6.56 -7.25 -1.69
CA ALA A 64 -7.99 -7.48 -1.95
C ALA A 64 -8.56 -8.59 -1.05
N TRP A 65 -7.80 -9.67 -0.86
CA TRP A 65 -8.17 -10.74 0.06
C TRP A 65 -8.26 -10.24 1.52
N GLN A 66 -7.35 -9.35 1.94
CA GLN A 66 -7.41 -8.74 3.28
C GLN A 66 -8.60 -7.82 3.45
N LEU A 67 -8.99 -7.09 2.41
CA LEU A 67 -10.21 -6.26 2.43
C LEU A 67 -11.46 -7.13 2.62
N ALA A 68 -11.57 -8.22 1.85
CA ALA A 68 -12.68 -9.18 2.01
C ALA A 68 -12.69 -9.79 3.42
N TRP A 69 -11.53 -10.22 3.92
CA TRP A 69 -11.41 -10.72 5.28
C TRP A 69 -11.82 -9.67 6.33
N LEU A 70 -11.45 -8.39 6.16
CA LEU A 70 -11.86 -7.32 7.08
C LEU A 70 -13.37 -7.10 7.06
N GLU A 71 -13.98 -7.08 5.88
CA GLU A 71 -15.42 -6.96 5.68
C GLU A 71 -16.17 -8.10 6.39
N ASP A 72 -15.70 -9.35 6.24
CA ASP A 72 -16.29 -10.53 6.87
C ASP A 72 -15.96 -10.68 8.37
N SER A 73 -14.90 -10.00 8.83
CA SER A 73 -14.47 -10.09 10.22
C SER A 73 -15.26 -9.14 11.13
N ASN A 74 -15.54 -9.58 12.35
CA ASN A 74 -16.07 -8.73 13.42
C ASN A 74 -14.97 -7.90 14.11
N VAL A 75 -13.93 -7.48 13.38
CA VAL A 75 -12.85 -6.65 13.92
C VAL A 75 -13.40 -5.25 14.19
N GLN A 76 -13.45 -4.89 15.48
CA GLN A 76 -13.85 -3.56 15.94
C GLN A 76 -12.61 -2.80 16.39
N THR A 77 -12.11 -1.92 15.52
CA THR A 77 -11.03 -0.98 15.83
C THR A 77 -11.43 0.42 15.38
N LEU A 78 -11.10 1.43 16.18
CA LEU A 78 -11.33 2.85 15.85
C LEU A 78 -10.61 3.26 14.54
N GLN A 79 -9.61 2.48 14.13
CA GLN A 79 -8.83 2.74 12.92
C GLN A 79 -9.32 1.96 11.69
N ARG A 80 -10.43 1.21 11.78
CA ARG A 80 -10.88 0.30 10.71
C ARG A 80 -10.99 0.99 9.35
N ARG A 81 -11.60 2.18 9.32
CA ARG A 81 -11.74 2.97 8.09
C ARG A 81 -10.40 3.35 7.48
N ASN A 82 -9.42 3.74 8.31
CA ASN A 82 -8.08 4.08 7.84
C ASN A 82 -7.34 2.84 7.30
N ILE A 83 -7.50 1.69 7.96
CA ILE A 83 -6.91 0.42 7.50
C ILE A 83 -7.50 0.02 6.15
N GLU A 84 -8.82 0.09 5.99
CA GLU A 84 -9.50 -0.19 4.72
C GLU A 84 -9.04 0.76 3.61
N GLU A 85 -8.90 2.05 3.90
CA GLU A 85 -8.41 3.05 2.94
C GLU A 85 -6.97 2.75 2.51
N VAL A 86 -6.07 2.48 3.45
CA VAL A 86 -4.68 2.14 3.14
C VAL A 86 -4.59 0.86 2.32
N LEU A 87 -5.39 -0.16 2.64
CA LEU A 87 -5.44 -1.40 1.86
C LEU A 87 -5.99 -1.17 0.44
N ARG A 88 -7.07 -0.37 0.28
CA ARG A 88 -7.61 -0.02 -1.04
C ARG A 88 -6.59 0.74 -1.87
N ASP A 89 -5.93 1.73 -1.30
CA ASP A 89 -4.88 2.50 -1.97
C ASP A 89 -3.71 1.59 -2.37
N THR A 90 -3.29 0.67 -1.49
CA THR A 90 -2.22 -0.30 -1.78
C THR A 90 -2.60 -1.20 -2.97
N VAL A 91 -3.85 -1.70 -3.01
CA VAL A 91 -4.32 -2.54 -4.13
C VAL A 91 -4.32 -1.77 -5.44
N VAL A 92 -4.86 -0.55 -5.44
CA VAL A 92 -4.91 0.29 -6.64
C VAL A 92 -3.51 0.62 -7.16
N ASP A 93 -2.61 1.01 -6.27
CA ASP A 93 -1.24 1.39 -6.62
C ASP A 93 -0.43 0.18 -7.13
N ALA A 94 -0.60 -0.98 -6.50
CA ALA A 94 0.02 -2.22 -6.94
C ALA A 94 -0.50 -2.67 -8.32
N LEU A 95 -1.81 -2.57 -8.59
CA LEU A 95 -2.37 -2.86 -9.92
C LEU A 95 -1.81 -1.91 -10.98
N GLN A 96 -1.72 -0.61 -10.70
CA GLN A 96 -1.13 0.36 -11.63
C GLN A 96 0.37 0.11 -11.87
N SER A 97 1.06 -0.47 -10.89
CA SER A 97 2.48 -0.77 -10.93
C SER A 97 2.81 -2.14 -11.54
N SER A 98 1.82 -3.03 -11.69
CA SER A 98 2.01 -4.39 -12.20
C SER A 98 2.64 -4.48 -13.59
N PHE A 99 2.42 -3.47 -14.42
CA PHE A 99 2.98 -3.39 -15.77
C PHE A 99 4.33 -2.66 -15.84
N LYS A 100 4.90 -2.26 -14.69
CA LYS A 100 6.11 -1.44 -14.58
C LYS A 100 7.19 -2.17 -13.78
N PRO A 101 8.15 -2.85 -14.43
CA PRO A 101 9.23 -3.54 -13.74
C PRO A 101 10.06 -2.65 -12.79
N SER A 102 10.15 -1.34 -13.06
CA SER A 102 10.82 -0.37 -12.17
C SER A 102 10.18 -0.24 -10.79
N GLU A 103 8.91 -0.62 -10.64
CA GLU A 103 8.15 -0.55 -9.38
C GLU A 103 8.14 -1.89 -8.62
N PHE A 104 8.74 -2.96 -9.16
CA PHE A 104 8.65 -4.28 -8.55
C PHE A 104 9.30 -4.33 -7.17
N SER A 105 10.42 -3.62 -6.97
CA SER A 105 11.09 -3.53 -5.66
C SER A 105 10.21 -2.92 -4.58
N LYS A 106 9.38 -1.93 -4.93
CA LYS A 106 8.37 -1.34 -4.05
C LYS A 106 7.33 -2.38 -3.63
N CYS A 107 6.81 -3.12 -4.60
CA CYS A 107 5.84 -4.18 -4.33
C CYS A 107 6.43 -5.35 -3.54
N GLU A 108 7.70 -5.72 -3.76
CA GLU A 108 8.41 -6.73 -2.96
C GLU A 108 8.49 -6.34 -1.48
N MET A 109 8.78 -5.06 -1.19
CA MET A 109 8.78 -4.55 0.19
C MET A 109 7.39 -4.64 0.83
N MET A 110 6.34 -4.26 0.10
CA MET A 110 4.95 -4.38 0.60
C MET A 110 4.55 -5.85 0.80
N LEU A 111 4.91 -6.73 -0.13
CA LEU A 111 4.64 -8.16 -0.07
C LEU A 111 5.28 -8.77 1.17
N LYS A 112 6.53 -8.39 1.48
CA LYS A 112 7.23 -8.82 2.68
C LYS A 112 6.47 -8.46 3.96
N LEU A 113 5.90 -7.25 4.04
CA LEU A 113 5.09 -6.86 5.20
C LEU A 113 3.87 -7.78 5.39
N PHE A 114 3.18 -8.13 4.31
CA PHE A 114 2.05 -9.07 4.38
C PHE A 114 2.51 -10.47 4.82
N VAL A 115 3.59 -10.98 4.23
CA VAL A 115 4.12 -12.32 4.54
C VAL A 115 4.59 -12.40 6.00
N ASP A 116 5.36 -11.42 6.47
CA ASP A 116 5.87 -11.37 7.84
C ASP A 116 4.71 -11.34 8.85
N ARG A 117 3.63 -10.58 8.56
CA ARG A 117 2.43 -10.55 9.43
C ARG A 117 1.60 -11.83 9.34
N ASN A 118 1.62 -12.54 8.22
CA ASN A 118 0.94 -13.82 8.05
C ASN A 118 1.64 -14.95 8.85
N VAL A 119 2.98 -14.98 8.83
CA VAL A 119 3.80 -15.98 9.53
C VAL A 119 3.70 -15.84 11.05
N ASN A 120 3.73 -14.61 11.56
CA ASN A 120 3.64 -14.32 13.01
C ASN A 120 2.27 -14.67 13.65
N ARG A 121 1.37 -15.32 12.91
CA ARG A 121 0.06 -15.81 13.36
C ARG A 121 -0.05 -17.34 13.44
N MET A 122 1.01 -18.07 13.08
CA MET A 122 1.12 -19.53 13.24
C MET A 122 1.75 -19.87 14.58
#